data_AF-A0A3P7J7F5-F1
#
_entry.id   AF-A0A3P7J7F5-F1
#
_cell.length_a   1.000
_cell.length_b   1.000
_cell.length_c   1.000
_cell.angle_alpha   90.00
_cell.angle_beta   90.00
_cell.angle_gamma   90.00
#
_symmetry.space_group_name_H-M   'P 1'
#
loop_
_entity.id
_entity.type
_entity.pdbx_description
1 polymer ?
#
loop_
_entity_poly.entity_id
_entity_poly.type
_entity_poly.pdbx_seq_one_letter_code
_entity_poly.pdbx_strand_id
1 'polypeptide(L)'
;MSETATSEEECRDECPDGEHLSSSGSCQPCPAGSYRTRGEHKQCVSCPPGTTTESTASTRREQCNTPRCKVGQFLVKETEQCNTPRCKVGQFLVKETKHCQFCPRGTFQDEEQKSTCKLCPTDHTTASQGATAESQCYSTNQCATGEDNCSWHAHCIDLPDDNDVPSFQCKCKPGYRGGIVAVLIVIVIVIFMISFRFNRSTVDAIDKVQIDDLQQSNFIYGRPPIGKLYF
;
A
#
# COMPACT_ATOMS: atom_id res chain seq x y z
N MET A 1 20.30 56.72 16.65
CA MET A 1 20.40 56.91 15.19
C MET A 1 20.46 58.41 14.97
N SER A 2 21.57 58.92 14.41
CA SER A 2 21.81 60.36 14.25
C SER A 2 20.75 60.97 13.33
N GLU A 3 20.17 62.10 13.72
CA GLU A 3 19.23 62.88 12.90
C GLU A 3 19.95 63.85 11.95
N THR A 4 21.28 63.83 11.95
CA THR A 4 22.13 64.73 11.16
C THR A 4 23.25 63.94 10.50
N ALA A 5 23.37 64.09 9.18
CA ALA A 5 24.47 63.55 8.39
C ALA A 5 25.76 64.36 8.66
N THR A 6 26.85 63.66 8.92
CA THR A 6 28.18 64.25 9.17
C THR A 6 29.13 64.13 7.97
N SER A 7 28.74 63.39 6.91
CA SER A 7 29.44 63.34 5.63
C SER A 7 28.48 63.29 4.43
N GLU A 8 28.97 63.66 3.24
CA GLU A 8 28.22 63.58 1.97
C GLU A 8 27.80 62.14 1.63
N GLU A 9 28.53 61.12 2.11
CA GLU A 9 28.22 59.71 1.87
C GLU A 9 27.06 59.17 2.73
N GLU A 10 26.63 59.92 3.75
CA GLU A 10 25.43 59.64 4.56
C GLU A 10 24.13 60.15 3.91
N CYS A 11 24.22 61.03 2.90
CA CYS A 11 23.08 61.46 2.11
C CYS A 11 22.65 60.35 1.13
N ARG A 12 21.91 59.37 1.63
CA ARG A 12 21.33 58.30 0.82
C ARG A 12 19.84 58.51 0.62
N ASP A 13 19.38 58.21 -0.58
CA ASP A 13 17.95 58.15 -0.88
C ASP A 13 17.26 57.12 0.02
N GLU A 14 16.10 57.49 0.54
CA GLU A 14 15.25 56.56 1.27
C GLU A 14 14.82 55.41 0.34
N CYS A 15 14.96 54.17 0.82
CA CYS A 15 14.50 52.99 0.08
C CYS A 15 13.01 53.10 -0.30
N PRO A 16 12.55 52.36 -1.32
CA PRO A 16 11.13 52.31 -1.67
C PRO A 16 10.27 51.68 -0.55
N ASP A 17 8.95 51.72 -0.72
CA ASP A 17 8.02 51.01 0.15
C ASP A 17 8.34 49.51 0.19
N GLY A 18 8.19 48.89 1.35
CA GLY A 18 8.46 47.47 1.55
C GLY A 18 9.93 47.08 1.60
N GLU A 19 10.88 48.01 1.48
CA GLU A 19 12.32 47.73 1.62
C GLU A 19 12.92 48.50 2.81
N HIS A 20 14.00 48.03 3.41
CA HIS A 20 14.74 48.77 4.44
C HIS A 20 16.22 48.86 4.10
N LEU A 21 16.90 49.86 4.65
CA LEU A 21 18.34 50.02 4.46
C LEU A 21 19.07 48.97 5.31
N SER A 22 19.82 48.09 4.66
CA SER A 22 20.66 47.08 5.31
C SER A 22 21.94 47.71 5.89
N SER A 23 22.68 46.96 6.70
CA SER A 23 23.99 47.41 7.24
C SER A 23 25.06 47.62 6.17
N SER A 24 24.92 46.98 5.00
CA SER A 24 25.71 47.25 3.80
C SER A 24 25.28 48.51 3.05
N GLY A 25 24.17 49.12 3.48
CA GLY A 25 23.59 50.31 2.89
C GLY A 25 22.94 50.08 1.52
N SER A 26 22.56 48.83 1.21
CA SER A 26 21.66 48.47 0.11
C SER A 26 20.23 48.32 0.62
N CYS A 27 19.25 48.62 -0.21
CA CYS A 27 17.84 48.37 0.10
C CYS A 27 17.53 46.88 0.00
N GLN A 28 16.99 46.31 1.08
CA GLN A 28 16.56 44.92 1.14
C GLN A 28 15.06 44.84 1.41
N PRO A 29 14.34 43.90 0.80
CA PRO A 29 12.92 43.72 1.05
C PRO A 29 12.66 43.32 2.51
N CYS A 30 11.60 43.88 3.09
CA CYS A 30 11.16 43.49 4.41
C CYS A 30 10.81 41.99 4.43
N PRO A 31 11.31 41.23 5.42
CA PRO A 31 11.02 39.81 5.53
C PRO A 31 9.54 39.58 5.79
N ALA A 32 9.04 38.40 5.44
CA ALA A 32 7.66 38.01 5.70
C ALA A 32 7.33 38.14 7.20
N GLY A 33 6.19 38.74 7.50
CA GLY A 33 5.79 39.11 8.86
C GLY A 33 6.20 40.52 9.27
N SER A 34 6.69 41.33 8.33
CA SER A 34 6.97 42.75 8.54
C SER A 34 6.61 43.58 7.31
N TYR A 35 6.30 44.86 7.52
CA TYR A 35 5.98 45.81 6.47
C TYR A 35 6.74 47.13 6.66
N ARG A 36 6.92 47.91 5.60
CA ARG A 36 7.45 49.27 5.71
C ARG A 36 6.76 50.22 4.75
N THR A 37 6.23 51.30 5.31
CA THR A 37 5.69 52.43 4.55
C THR A 37 6.71 53.56 4.55
N ARG A 38 7.11 53.99 3.36
CA ARG A 38 8.05 55.08 3.12
C ARG A 38 7.54 56.36 3.76
N GLY A 39 8.44 57.14 4.36
CA GLY A 39 8.11 58.39 5.05
C GLY A 39 7.44 58.22 6.43
N GLU A 40 6.90 57.04 6.75
CA GLU A 40 6.38 56.74 8.08
C GLU A 40 7.36 55.90 8.92
N HIS A 41 7.98 54.89 8.30
CA HIS A 41 8.77 53.89 9.00
C HIS A 41 10.20 53.83 8.47
N LYS A 42 11.19 54.13 9.32
CA LYS A 42 12.62 54.08 8.96
C LYS A 42 13.11 52.64 8.71
N GLN A 43 12.48 51.65 9.32
CA GLN A 43 12.82 50.22 9.22
C GLN A 43 11.55 49.36 9.12
N CYS A 44 11.68 48.08 8.77
CA CYS A 44 10.56 47.15 8.72
C CYS A 44 9.90 47.00 10.09
N VAL A 45 8.59 47.22 10.14
CA VAL A 45 7.75 47.07 11.32
C VAL A 45 7.13 45.69 11.33
N SER A 46 7.22 44.99 12.45
CA SER A 46 6.59 43.68 12.60
C SER A 46 5.07 43.77 12.55
N CYS A 47 4.45 42.75 11.94
CA CYS A 47 3.00 42.63 11.96
C CYS A 47 2.45 42.53 13.39
N PRO A 48 1.18 42.93 13.59
CA PRO A 48 0.49 42.76 14.86
C PRO A 48 0.51 41.29 15.35
N PRO A 49 0.38 41.06 16.67
CA PRO A 49 0.37 39.71 17.23
C PRO A 49 -0.68 38.81 16.56
N GLY A 50 -0.25 37.62 16.14
CA GLY A 50 -1.13 36.63 15.53
C GLY A 50 -1.28 36.75 14.02
N THR A 51 -0.72 37.77 13.37
CA THR A 51 -0.71 37.89 11.91
C THR A 51 0.70 37.98 11.32
N THR A 52 0.78 37.78 10.02
CA THR A 52 1.96 37.85 9.17
C THR A 52 1.54 38.35 7.80
N THR A 53 2.51 38.70 6.97
CA THR A 53 2.28 39.00 5.56
C THR A 53 2.34 37.72 4.73
N GLU A 54 1.64 37.70 3.60
CA GLU A 54 1.67 36.59 2.64
C GLU A 54 3.06 36.40 2.02
N SER A 55 3.76 37.52 1.77
CA SER A 55 5.07 37.54 1.11
C SER A 55 6.02 38.58 1.73
N THR A 56 7.26 38.59 1.25
CA THR A 56 8.27 39.62 1.53
C THR A 56 7.91 40.95 0.85
N ALA A 57 8.58 42.04 1.24
CA ALA A 57 8.39 43.38 0.67
C ALA A 57 6.98 43.98 0.88
N SER A 58 6.35 43.67 2.02
CA SER A 58 5.05 44.27 2.33
C SER A 58 5.18 45.76 2.64
N THR A 59 4.29 46.56 2.07
CA THR A 59 4.35 48.02 2.07
C THR A 59 3.46 48.64 3.15
N ARG A 60 2.41 47.94 3.59
CA ARG A 60 1.44 48.48 4.56
C ARG A 60 0.95 47.47 5.57
N ARG A 61 0.35 47.97 6.66
CA ARG A 61 -0.19 47.18 7.76
C ARG A 61 -1.35 46.28 7.32
N GLU A 62 -2.14 46.70 6.33
CA GLU A 62 -3.30 45.93 5.86
C GLU A 62 -2.90 44.60 5.22
N GLN A 63 -1.64 44.47 4.78
CA GLN A 63 -1.09 43.22 4.27
C GLN A 63 -0.71 42.24 5.38
N CYS A 64 -0.76 42.64 6.65
CA CYS A 64 -0.63 41.74 7.81
C CYS A 64 -1.97 41.05 8.11
N ASN A 65 -2.54 40.39 7.11
CA ASN A 65 -3.85 39.73 7.16
C ASN A 65 -3.75 38.20 7.26
N THR A 66 -2.56 37.62 7.05
CA THR A 66 -2.36 36.17 7.08
C THR A 66 -2.17 35.71 8.54
N PRO A 67 -2.89 34.69 9.05
CA PRO A 67 -2.72 34.25 10.42
C PRO A 67 -1.39 33.54 10.64
N ARG A 68 -0.75 33.83 11.76
CA ARG A 68 0.54 33.26 12.15
C ARG A 68 0.30 32.01 13.01
N CYS A 69 0.51 30.84 12.41
CA CYS A 69 0.23 29.57 13.08
C CYS A 69 1.20 29.26 14.21
N LYS A 70 0.69 28.70 15.31
CA LYS A 70 1.51 28.27 16.44
C LYS A 70 2.40 27.09 16.02
N VAL A 71 3.46 26.85 16.78
CA VAL A 71 4.32 25.67 16.58
C VAL A 71 3.46 24.41 16.57
N GLY A 72 3.63 23.57 15.55
CA GLY A 72 2.82 22.35 15.35
C GLY A 72 1.53 22.54 14.53
N GLN A 73 1.16 23.78 14.19
CA GLN A 73 0.06 24.08 13.27
C GLN A 73 0.58 24.43 11.87
N PHE A 74 -0.30 24.30 10.88
CA PHE A 74 -0.04 24.72 9.50
C PHE A 74 -1.22 25.54 8.98
N LEU A 75 -0.91 26.50 8.11
CA LEU A 75 -1.91 27.32 7.44
C LEU A 75 -2.54 26.50 6.31
N VAL A 76 -3.85 26.33 6.36
CA VAL A 76 -4.63 25.72 5.28
C VAL A 76 -5.02 26.83 4.30
N LYS A 77 -4.46 26.82 3.09
CA LYS A 77 -4.66 27.90 2.09
C LYS A 77 -6.14 28.08 1.73
N GLU A 78 -6.92 27.00 1.71
CA GLU A 78 -8.33 27.01 1.34
C GLU A 78 -9.23 27.70 2.36
N THR A 79 -8.81 27.73 3.64
CA THR A 79 -9.63 28.26 4.75
C THR A 79 -8.97 29.42 5.49
N GLU A 80 -7.74 29.78 5.11
CA GLU A 80 -6.89 30.75 5.82
C GLU A 80 -6.86 30.52 7.33
N GLN A 81 -6.90 29.24 7.74
CA GLN A 81 -6.97 28.86 9.13
C GLN A 81 -5.77 28.00 9.53
N CYS A 82 -5.30 28.21 10.75
CA CYS A 82 -4.26 27.40 11.34
C CYS A 82 -4.86 26.10 11.88
N ASN A 83 -4.63 25.00 11.17
CA ASN A 83 -5.06 23.69 11.61
C ASN A 83 -3.91 22.92 12.25
N THR A 84 -4.29 22.08 13.21
CA THR A 84 -3.39 21.09 13.80
C THR A 84 -3.69 19.77 13.10
N PRO A 85 -2.69 19.02 12.59
CA PRO A 85 -2.95 17.73 11.97
C PRO A 85 -3.49 16.78 13.05
N ARG A 86 -4.79 16.47 12.98
CA ARG A 86 -5.44 15.51 13.88
C ARG A 86 -5.49 14.17 13.19
N CYS A 87 -4.49 13.34 13.46
CA CYS A 87 -4.50 11.98 12.98
C CYS A 87 -5.55 11.20 13.76
N LYS A 88 -6.48 10.61 13.01
CA LYS A 88 -7.51 9.73 13.56
C LYS A 88 -6.88 8.42 14.02
N VAL A 89 -7.65 7.62 14.74
CA VAL A 89 -7.29 6.22 15.00
C VAL A 89 -6.92 5.50 13.70
N GLY A 90 -5.98 4.56 13.80
CA GLY A 90 -5.37 3.89 12.66
C GLY A 90 -4.37 4.75 11.88
N GLN A 91 -4.09 5.98 12.32
CA GLN A 91 -3.09 6.85 11.72
C GLN A 91 -2.09 7.34 12.75
N PHE A 92 -0.88 7.66 12.28
CA PHE A 92 0.15 8.32 13.07
C PHE A 92 0.64 9.59 12.38
N LEU A 93 1.02 10.58 13.17
CA LEU A 93 1.57 11.84 12.70
C LEU A 93 3.05 11.69 12.37
N VAL A 94 3.41 11.86 11.10
CA VAL A 94 4.80 11.96 10.66
C VAL A 94 5.28 13.38 10.95
N LYS A 95 6.28 13.53 11.82
CA LYS A 95 6.72 14.84 12.34
C LYS A 95 7.34 15.71 11.25
N GLU A 96 8.02 15.09 10.29
CA GLU A 96 8.76 15.73 9.21
C GLU A 96 7.80 16.34 8.18
N THR A 97 6.79 15.57 7.77
CA THR A 97 5.83 15.99 6.74
C THR A 97 4.61 16.69 7.33
N LYS A 98 4.39 16.58 8.65
CA LYS A 98 3.16 17.04 9.35
C LYS A 98 1.87 16.43 8.75
N HIS A 99 1.99 15.29 8.09
CA HIS A 99 0.87 14.56 7.51
C HIS A 99 0.58 13.29 8.31
N CYS A 100 -0.69 12.91 8.33
CA CYS A 100 -1.14 11.67 8.93
C CYS A 100 -0.96 10.53 7.92
N GLN A 101 -0.28 9.47 8.33
CA GLN A 101 -0.13 8.24 7.55
C GLN A 101 -0.82 7.10 8.27
N PHE A 102 -1.31 6.13 7.51
CA PHE A 102 -1.90 4.92 8.09
C PHE A 102 -0.85 4.10 8.80
N CYS A 103 -1.22 3.50 9.93
CA CYS A 103 -0.38 2.53 10.61
C CYS A 103 -0.02 1.39 9.67
N PRO A 104 1.27 1.04 9.52
CA PRO A 104 1.66 -0.06 8.64
C PRO A 104 1.08 -1.38 9.13
N ARG A 105 1.08 -2.38 8.24
CA ARG A 105 0.65 -3.74 8.57
C ARG A 105 1.43 -4.28 9.78
N GLY A 106 0.76 -5.06 10.63
CA GLY A 106 1.34 -5.56 11.88
C GLY A 106 1.35 -4.53 13.03
N THR A 107 0.77 -3.34 12.80
CA THR A 107 0.63 -2.31 13.83
C THR A 107 -0.77 -1.70 13.82
N PHE A 108 -1.20 -1.17 14.96
CA PHE A 108 -2.49 -0.53 15.16
C PHE A 108 -2.36 0.77 15.97
N GLN A 109 -3.39 1.61 15.90
CA GLN A 109 -3.48 2.81 16.73
C GLN A 109 -4.93 3.08 17.14
N ASP A 110 -5.20 2.97 18.42
CA ASP A 110 -6.49 3.14 19.09
C ASP A 110 -6.69 4.55 19.67
N GLU A 111 -5.63 5.35 19.77
CA GLU A 111 -5.66 6.73 20.27
C GLU A 111 -5.41 7.74 19.15
N GLU A 112 -6.13 8.87 19.21
CA GLU A 112 -5.88 9.99 18.30
C GLU A 112 -4.57 10.72 18.62
N GLN A 113 -4.02 11.42 17.62
CA GLN A 113 -2.86 12.32 17.77
C GLN A 113 -1.55 11.65 18.22
N LYS A 114 -1.38 10.35 18.00
CA LYS A 114 -0.10 9.67 18.24
C LYS A 114 0.84 9.84 17.06
N SER A 115 2.14 9.83 17.34
CA SER A 115 3.20 9.86 16.31
C SER A 115 3.79 8.48 16.02
N THR A 116 3.29 7.42 16.65
CA THR A 116 3.80 6.05 16.54
C THR A 116 2.64 5.07 16.67
N CYS A 117 2.67 3.96 15.92
CA CYS A 117 1.68 2.89 16.03
C CYS A 117 2.13 1.84 17.05
N LYS A 118 1.16 1.20 17.70
CA LYS A 118 1.36 0.07 18.62
C LYS A 118 1.56 -1.20 17.80
N LEU A 119 2.49 -2.07 18.20
CA LEU A 119 2.73 -3.35 17.54
C LEU A 119 1.63 -4.35 17.90
N CYS A 120 1.25 -5.22 16.96
CA CYS A 120 0.43 -6.37 17.27
C CYS A 120 1.16 -7.32 18.25
N PRO A 121 0.40 -8.15 18.99
CA PRO A 121 0.96 -9.22 19.83
C PRO A 121 1.84 -10.20 19.04
N THR A 122 2.61 -11.03 19.76
CA THR A 122 3.44 -12.09 19.16
C THR A 122 2.58 -13.02 18.29
N ASP A 123 3.11 -13.40 17.12
CA ASP A 123 2.44 -14.24 16.12
C ASP A 123 1.06 -13.70 15.67
N HIS A 124 0.91 -12.36 15.65
CA HIS A 124 -0.27 -11.69 15.13
C HIS A 124 0.11 -10.56 14.16
N THR A 125 -0.73 -10.33 13.16
CA THR A 125 -0.59 -9.23 12.19
C THR A 125 -1.95 -8.63 11.84
N THR A 126 -1.97 -7.51 11.12
CA THR A 126 -3.21 -6.85 10.68
C THR A 126 -3.51 -7.18 9.22
N ALA A 127 -4.80 -7.17 8.82
CA ALA A 127 -5.17 -7.55 7.45
C ALA A 127 -4.70 -6.53 6.41
N SER A 128 -4.59 -5.29 6.83
CA SER A 128 -4.14 -4.16 6.03
C SER A 128 -3.53 -3.09 6.94
N GLN A 129 -2.99 -2.05 6.30
CA GLN A 129 -2.62 -0.82 6.99
C GLN A 129 -3.86 -0.13 7.59
N GLY A 130 -3.65 0.67 8.63
CA GLY A 130 -4.67 1.52 9.22
C GLY A 130 -5.47 0.86 10.34
N ALA A 131 -4.94 -0.18 10.98
CA ALA A 131 -5.67 -0.86 12.04
C ALA A 131 -5.92 0.07 13.23
N THR A 132 -7.14 0.08 13.74
CA THR A 132 -7.60 1.03 14.76
C THR A 132 -7.66 0.43 16.16
N ALA A 133 -7.44 -0.87 16.30
CA ALA A 133 -7.55 -1.57 17.57
C ALA A 133 -6.76 -2.88 17.53
N GLU A 134 -6.35 -3.36 18.71
CA GLU A 134 -5.68 -4.65 18.87
C GLU A 134 -6.54 -5.83 18.40
N SER A 135 -7.87 -5.72 18.49
CA SER A 135 -8.80 -6.75 18.02
C SER A 135 -8.76 -6.99 16.50
N GLN A 136 -8.07 -6.14 15.75
CA GLN A 136 -7.83 -6.31 14.31
C GLN A 136 -6.51 -7.02 14.02
N CYS A 137 -5.73 -7.34 15.05
CA CYS A 137 -4.59 -8.24 14.97
C CYS A 137 -5.12 -9.69 14.99
N TYR A 138 -4.86 -10.44 13.93
CA TYR A 138 -5.22 -11.86 13.84
C TYR A 138 -3.95 -12.71 13.83
N SER A 139 -4.06 -13.96 14.26
CA SER A 139 -2.91 -14.84 14.36
C SER A 139 -2.31 -15.14 12.99
N THR A 140 -1.00 -15.03 12.87
CA THR A 140 -0.27 -15.48 11.69
C THR A 140 -0.15 -16.99 11.64
N ASN A 141 -0.37 -17.71 12.75
CA ASN A 141 -0.15 -19.15 12.80
C ASN A 141 -1.26 -19.92 12.08
N GLN A 142 -0.97 -20.45 10.89
CA GLN A 142 -2.00 -21.06 10.04
C GLN A 142 -2.46 -22.42 10.58
N CYS A 143 -1.61 -23.09 11.37
CA CYS A 143 -1.96 -24.32 12.08
C CYS A 143 -2.92 -24.07 13.25
N ALA A 144 -2.86 -22.90 13.88
CA ALA A 144 -3.74 -22.51 14.99
C ALA A 144 -5.08 -21.99 14.49
N THR A 145 -5.09 -21.27 13.36
CA THR A 145 -6.32 -20.78 12.72
C THR A 145 -7.06 -21.89 11.97
N GLY A 146 -6.40 -22.99 11.62
CA GLY A 146 -6.98 -24.07 10.82
C GLY A 146 -7.13 -23.70 9.34
N GLU A 147 -6.41 -22.66 8.89
CA GLU A 147 -6.29 -22.31 7.47
C GLU A 147 -5.33 -23.26 6.74
N ASP A 148 -4.58 -24.09 7.49
CA ASP A 148 -3.74 -25.13 6.93
C ASP A 148 -4.56 -26.18 6.18
N ASN A 149 -4.04 -26.64 5.04
CA ASN A 149 -4.67 -27.69 4.24
C ASN A 149 -4.06 -29.07 4.49
N CYS A 150 -3.50 -29.29 5.69
CA CYS A 150 -2.86 -30.55 6.02
C CYS A 150 -3.88 -31.69 6.10
N SER A 151 -3.49 -32.87 5.63
CA SER A 151 -4.26 -34.08 5.85
C SER A 151 -4.40 -34.36 7.35
N TRP A 152 -5.52 -34.96 7.77
CA TRP A 152 -5.71 -35.43 9.15
C TRP A 152 -4.61 -36.42 9.63
N HIS A 153 -3.91 -37.05 8.69
CA HIS A 153 -2.74 -37.91 8.93
C HIS A 153 -1.39 -37.17 8.96
N ALA A 154 -1.38 -35.85 8.91
CA ALA A 154 -0.20 -35.02 9.03
C ALA A 154 -0.25 -34.16 10.30
N HIS A 155 0.91 -33.69 10.73
CA HIS A 155 1.08 -32.61 11.69
C HIS A 155 1.39 -31.33 10.93
N CYS A 156 0.65 -30.26 11.23
CA CYS A 156 0.96 -28.93 10.74
C CYS A 156 2.12 -28.34 11.57
N ILE A 157 3.07 -27.72 10.88
CA ILE A 157 4.20 -27.01 11.45
C ILE A 157 4.17 -25.61 10.87
N ASP A 158 3.96 -24.63 11.74
CA ASP A 158 4.00 -23.21 11.38
C ASP A 158 5.46 -22.81 11.09
N LEU A 159 5.69 -22.12 9.97
CA LEU A 159 7.00 -21.61 9.58
C LEU A 159 7.03 -20.09 9.75
N PRO A 160 8.21 -19.49 9.95
CA PRO A 160 8.32 -18.03 9.99
C PRO A 160 7.81 -17.40 8.68
N ASP A 161 6.93 -16.41 8.81
CA ASP A 161 6.46 -15.62 7.68
C ASP A 161 7.61 -14.78 7.10
N ASP A 162 7.88 -14.93 5.82
CA ASP A 162 8.83 -14.08 5.09
C ASP A 162 8.06 -12.98 4.36
N ASN A 163 8.44 -11.71 4.58
CA ASN A 163 7.76 -10.55 3.97
C ASN A 163 6.22 -10.55 4.15
N ASP A 164 5.72 -10.87 5.35
CA ASP A 164 4.28 -10.99 5.66
C ASP A 164 3.54 -12.06 4.82
N VAL A 165 4.26 -13.03 4.24
CA VAL A 165 3.66 -14.17 3.53
C VAL A 165 3.49 -15.35 4.49
N PRO A 166 2.25 -15.76 4.79
CA PRO A 166 1.94 -16.93 5.61
C PRO A 166 2.61 -18.20 5.07
N SER A 167 3.30 -18.96 5.92
CA SER A 167 3.98 -20.21 5.52
C SER A 167 3.82 -21.33 6.54
N PHE A 168 3.42 -22.52 6.08
CA PHE A 168 3.32 -23.73 6.89
C PHE A 168 3.81 -24.98 6.15
N GLN A 169 4.15 -26.01 6.91
CA GLN A 169 4.54 -27.32 6.39
C GLN A 169 3.73 -28.46 7.02
N CYS A 170 3.22 -29.35 6.18
CA CYS A 170 2.56 -30.58 6.62
C CYS A 170 3.57 -31.75 6.68
N LYS A 171 3.81 -32.30 7.88
CA LYS A 171 4.67 -33.47 8.09
C LYS A 171 3.82 -34.71 8.40
N CYS A 172 3.96 -35.77 7.61
CA CYS A 172 3.20 -37.00 7.81
C CYS A 172 3.48 -37.64 9.18
N LYS A 173 2.42 -38.16 9.83
CA LYS A 173 2.54 -39.01 11.02
C LYS A 173 3.31 -40.30 10.67
N PRO A 174 4.04 -40.90 11.62
CA PRO A 174 4.73 -42.18 11.41
C PRO A 174 3.76 -43.24 10.85
N GLY A 175 4.19 -43.96 9.80
CA GLY A 175 3.37 -45.00 9.13
C GLY A 175 2.55 -44.52 7.93
N TYR A 176 2.43 -43.21 7.71
CA TYR A 176 1.78 -42.64 6.53
C TYR A 176 2.83 -42.09 5.56
N ARG A 177 2.88 -42.63 4.35
CA ARG A 177 3.70 -42.09 3.25
C ARG A 177 2.77 -41.57 2.17
N GLY A 178 2.77 -40.26 1.94
CA GLY A 178 2.12 -39.68 0.77
C GLY A 178 2.72 -40.30 -0.49
N GLY A 179 1.90 -41.00 -1.27
CA GLY A 179 2.34 -41.61 -2.53
C GLY A 179 1.88 -43.05 -2.78
N ILE A 180 1.42 -43.81 -1.77
CA ILE A 180 0.95 -45.20 -2.00
C ILE A 180 -0.21 -45.21 -3.01
N VAL A 181 -1.14 -44.26 -2.89
CA VAL A 181 -2.27 -44.12 -3.82
C VAL A 181 -1.79 -43.79 -5.24
N ALA A 182 -0.81 -42.89 -5.38
CA ALA A 182 -0.24 -42.55 -6.69
C ALA A 182 0.48 -43.75 -7.33
N VAL A 183 1.24 -44.52 -6.54
CA VAL A 183 1.92 -45.74 -7.00
C VAL A 183 0.91 -46.81 -7.43
N LEU A 184 -0.15 -47.03 -6.65
CA LEU A 184 -1.21 -47.98 -7.02
C LEU A 184 -1.96 -47.55 -8.28
N ILE A 185 -2.27 -46.26 -8.44
CA ILE A 185 -2.90 -45.72 -9.66
C ILE A 185 -1.97 -45.92 -10.87
N VAL A 186 -0.69 -45.60 -10.75
CA VAL A 186 0.29 -45.80 -11.84
C VAL A 186 0.41 -47.29 -12.19
N ILE A 187 0.47 -48.18 -11.21
CA ILE A 187 0.50 -49.63 -11.44
C ILE A 187 -0.76 -50.09 -12.18
N VAL A 188 -1.95 -49.64 -11.76
CA VAL A 188 -3.21 -49.97 -12.43
C VAL A 188 -3.25 -49.45 -13.87
N ILE A 189 -2.79 -48.22 -14.13
CA ILE A 189 -2.70 -47.65 -15.48
C ILE A 189 -1.72 -48.43 -16.36
N VAL A 190 -0.56 -48.79 -15.82
CA VAL A 190 0.46 -49.57 -16.54
C VAL A 190 -0.08 -50.97 -16.87
N ILE A 191 -0.73 -51.63 -15.92
CA ILE A 191 -1.38 -52.93 -16.16
C ILE A 191 -2.44 -52.81 -17.26
N PHE A 192 -3.31 -51.80 -17.19
CA PHE A 192 -4.34 -51.57 -18.21
C PHE A 192 -3.73 -51.29 -19.59
N MET A 193 -2.67 -50.48 -19.67
CA MET A 193 -1.94 -50.21 -20.92
C MET A 193 -1.34 -51.50 -21.51
N ILE A 194 -0.75 -52.36 -20.68
CA ILE A 194 -0.19 -53.64 -21.10
C ILE A 194 -1.30 -54.57 -21.60
N SER A 195 -2.38 -54.73 -20.84
CA SER A 195 -3.55 -55.53 -21.24
C SER A 195 -4.17 -55.04 -22.55
N PHE A 196 -4.24 -53.73 -22.76
CA PHE A 196 -4.73 -53.15 -24.02
C PHE A 196 -3.81 -53.43 -25.20
N ARG A 197 -2.47 -53.40 -25.02
CA ARG A 197 -1.52 -53.76 -26.08
C ARG A 197 -1.60 -55.24 -26.47
N PHE A 198 -1.75 -56.15 -25.49
CA PHE A 198 -1.91 -57.58 -25.78
C PHE A 198 -3.24 -57.90 -26.48
N ASN A 199 -4.33 -57.21 -26.12
CA ASN A 199 -5.62 -57.36 -26.81
C ASN A 199 -5.57 -56.90 -28.29
N ARG A 200 -4.69 -55.95 -28.62
CA ARG A 200 -4.50 -55.51 -30.01
C ARG A 200 -3.72 -56.54 -30.86
N SER A 201 -2.71 -57.19 -30.30
CA SER A 201 -1.97 -58.24 -31.02
C SER A 201 -2.80 -59.48 -31.35
N THR A 202 -3.85 -59.79 -30.58
CA THR A 202 -4.77 -60.89 -30.88
C THR A 202 -5.76 -60.55 -32.00
N VAL A 203 -6.13 -59.28 -32.18
CA VAL A 203 -7.00 -58.83 -33.28
C VAL A 203 -6.22 -58.82 -34.61
N ASP A 204 -4.95 -58.41 -34.61
CA ASP A 204 -4.09 -58.43 -35.81
C ASP A 204 -3.74 -59.87 -36.30
N ALA A 205 -3.87 -60.88 -35.43
CA ALA A 205 -3.62 -62.29 -35.78
C ALA A 205 -4.86 -63.01 -36.36
N ILE A 206 -6.08 -62.54 -36.07
CA ILE A 206 -7.33 -63.14 -36.56
C ILE A 206 -7.67 -62.64 -37.97
N ASP A 207 -7.22 -61.44 -38.35
CA ASP A 207 -7.54 -60.83 -39.65
C ASP A 207 -6.71 -61.40 -40.84
N LYS A 208 -5.78 -62.33 -40.59
CA LYS A 208 -4.94 -62.96 -41.63
C LYS A 208 -5.36 -64.38 -42.03
N VAL A 209 -6.42 -64.95 -41.47
CA VAL A 209 -6.81 -66.36 -41.72
C VAL A 209 -8.07 -66.53 -42.58
N GLN A 210 -8.80 -65.45 -42.91
CA GLN A 210 -10.08 -65.60 -43.63
C GLN A 210 -10.26 -64.61 -44.80
N ILE A 211 -9.33 -64.58 -45.76
CA ILE A 211 -9.61 -64.07 -47.11
C ILE A 211 -8.89 -64.98 -48.13
N ASP A 212 -9.47 -66.16 -48.36
CA ASP A 212 -9.34 -66.92 -49.62
C ASP A 212 -10.38 -68.04 -49.57
N ASP A 213 -11.66 -67.69 -49.70
CA ASP A 213 -12.54 -68.38 -50.64
C ASP A 213 -13.93 -67.76 -50.69
N LEU A 214 -14.51 -67.82 -51.89
CA LEU A 214 -15.91 -67.55 -52.24
C LEU A 214 -16.31 -66.07 -52.44
N GLN A 215 -16.08 -65.66 -53.69
CA GLN A 215 -17.13 -65.08 -54.54
C GLN A 215 -18.55 -65.41 -54.03
N GLN A 216 -19.41 -64.38 -53.96
CA GLN A 216 -20.52 -64.15 -54.90
C GLN A 216 -21.67 -63.41 -54.21
N SER A 217 -22.20 -62.41 -54.93
CA SER A 217 -23.51 -61.73 -54.75
C SER A 217 -23.66 -60.57 -53.75
N ASN A 218 -23.49 -59.35 -54.30
CA ASN A 218 -24.52 -58.34 -54.56
C ASN A 218 -25.65 -58.02 -53.54
N PHE A 219 -25.87 -56.70 -53.36
CA PHE A 219 -27.18 -55.98 -53.24
C PHE A 219 -27.91 -56.11 -51.86
N ILE A 220 -28.51 -55.11 -51.16
CA ILE A 220 -29.15 -53.82 -51.46
C ILE A 220 -29.16 -52.88 -50.22
N TYR A 221 -29.19 -51.57 -50.47
CA TYR A 221 -29.42 -50.43 -49.57
C TYR A 221 -30.66 -50.49 -48.65
N GLY A 222 -30.61 -49.75 -47.54
CA GLY A 222 -31.81 -49.26 -46.83
C GLY A 222 -31.53 -48.41 -45.59
N ARG A 223 -31.60 -47.07 -45.72
CA ARG A 223 -31.94 -46.12 -44.62
C ARG A 223 -33.47 -46.22 -44.39
N PRO A 224 -34.09 -45.91 -43.22
CA PRO A 224 -34.00 -44.61 -42.50
C PRO A 224 -34.30 -44.75 -40.96
N PRO A 225 -35.00 -43.84 -40.24
CA PRO A 225 -34.66 -42.48 -39.81
C PRO A 225 -34.75 -42.19 -38.28
N ILE A 226 -34.08 -41.09 -37.87
CA ILE A 226 -34.53 -39.93 -37.06
C ILE A 226 -35.43 -40.13 -35.81
N GLY A 227 -35.04 -39.45 -34.71
CA GLY A 227 -35.99 -38.76 -33.81
C GLY A 227 -35.50 -38.71 -32.35
N LYS A 228 -35.03 -37.56 -31.87
CA LYS A 228 -35.78 -36.55 -31.07
C LYS A 228 -36.05 -36.99 -29.62
N LEU A 229 -36.03 -36.17 -28.57
CA LEU A 229 -35.53 -34.83 -28.23
C LEU A 229 -36.15 -34.50 -26.85
N TYR A 230 -35.52 -33.58 -26.10
CA TYR A 230 -36.09 -32.73 -25.01
C TYR A 230 -36.42 -33.42 -23.66
N PHE A 231 -36.31 -32.75 -22.51
CA PHE A 231 -36.06 -31.35 -22.12
C PHE A 231 -35.07 -31.31 -20.95
#